data_AF-J3I3D1-F1
#
_entry.id   AF-J3I3D1-F1
#
_cell.length_a   1.000
_cell.length_b   1.000
_cell.length_c   1.000
_cell.angle_alpha   90.00
_cell.angle_beta   90.00
_cell.angle_gamma   90.00
#
_symmetry.space_group_name_H-M   'P 1'
#
loop_
_entity.id
_entity.type
_entity.pdbx_description
1 polymer ?
#
loop_
_entity_poly.entity_id
_entity_poly.type
_entity_poly.pdbx_seq_one_letter_code
_entity_poly.pdbx_strand_id
1 'polypeptide(L)' 'MDKAPDAFRTISEVAQELDIPQHVLRFWETRFSQIKPMKRSGGRR' A
#
# COMPACT_ATOMS: atom_id res chain seq x y z
N MET A 1 -0.27 18.72 0.94
CA MET A 1 -0.05 18.52 2.38
C MET A 1 0.71 17.22 2.49
N ASP A 2 2.03 17.30 2.58
CA ASP A 2 2.87 16.11 2.60
C ASP A 2 2.72 15.39 3.93
N LYS A 3 2.55 14.07 3.86
CA LYS A 3 2.52 13.23 5.05
C LYS A 3 3.89 13.28 5.74
N ALA A 4 3.90 13.10 7.06
CA ALA A 4 5.15 12.93 7.79
C ALA A 4 5.95 11.73 7.21
N PRO A 5 7.29 11.77 7.21
CA PRO A 5 8.12 10.74 6.57
C PRO A 5 7.88 9.31 7.08
N ASP A 6 7.41 9.19 8.32
CA ASP A 6 7.10 7.95 9.04
C ASP A 6 5.63 7.53 8.93
N ALA A 7 4.77 8.34 8.30
CA ALA A 7 3.36 8.04 8.17
C ALA A 7 3.12 6.91 7.17
N PHE A 8 2.31 5.92 7.56
CA PHE A 8 1.86 4.87 6.64
C PHE A 8 1.10 5.46 5.45
N ARG A 9 1.45 4.98 4.25
CA ARG A 9 0.75 5.23 3.00
C ARG A 9 -0.30 4.14 2.76
N THR A 10 -1.45 4.55 2.27
CA THR A 10 -2.51 3.65 1.81
C THR A 10 -2.11 3.02 0.48
N ILE A 11 -2.71 1.88 0.13
CA ILE A 11 -2.46 1.23 -1.16
C ILE A 11 -2.73 2.14 -2.37
N SER A 12 -3.70 3.05 -2.25
CA SER A 12 -4.02 4.02 -3.31
C SER A 12 -2.90 5.03 -3.55
N GLU A 13 -2.26 5.50 -2.47
CA GLU A 13 -1.17 6.46 -2.55
C GLU A 13 0.08 5.80 -3.13
N VAL A 14 0.41 4.58 -2.67
CA VAL A 14 1.54 3.82 -3.23
C VAL A 14 1.33 3.52 -4.71
N ALA A 15 0.09 3.20 -5.12
CA ALA A 15 -0.25 2.98 -6.53
C ALA A 15 -0.03 4.23 -7.39
N GLN A 16 -0.39 5.41 -6.87
CA GLN A 16 -0.15 6.69 -7.54
C GLN A 16 1.33 7.04 -7.61
N GLU A 17 2.08 6.84 -6.52
CA GLU A 17 3.52 7.12 -6.47
C GLU A 17 4.34 6.25 -7.44
N LEU A 18 3.95 4.99 -7.61
CA LEU A 18 4.62 4.04 -8.50
C LEU A 18 4.04 4.02 -9.92
N ASP A 19 3.00 4.81 -10.19
CA ASP A 19 2.24 4.83 -11.46
C ASP A 19 1.81 3.42 -11.93
N ILE A 20 1.26 2.62 -11.01
CA ILE A 20 0.74 1.28 -11.29
C ILE A 20 -0.67 1.08 -10.73
N PRO A 21 -1.51 0.23 -11.34
CA PRO A 21 -2.82 -0.08 -10.79
C PRO A 21 -2.74 -0.76 -9.42
N GLN A 22 -3.66 -0.43 -8.51
CA GLN A 22 -3.71 -1.03 -7.17
C GLN A 22 -3.79 -2.57 -7.17
N HIS A 23 -4.40 -3.18 -8.19
CA HIS A 23 -4.51 -4.64 -8.27
C HIS A 23 -3.14 -5.31 -8.50
N VAL A 24 -2.16 -4.61 -9.07
CA VAL A 24 -0.77 -5.09 -9.21
C VAL A 24 -0.11 -5.18 -7.83
N LEU A 25 -0.31 -4.17 -6.97
CA LEU A 25 0.16 -4.21 -5.59
C LEU A 25 -0.50 -5.35 -4.80
N ARG A 26 -1.81 -5.54 -4.94
CA ARG A 26 -2.52 -6.69 -4.33
C ARG A 26 -1.99 -8.03 -4.83
N PHE A 27 -1.62 -8.11 -6.11
CA PHE A 27 -1.00 -9.30 -6.67
C PHE A 27 0.40 -9.54 -6.07
N TRP A 28 1.19 -8.49 -5.88
CA TRP A 28 2.50 -8.61 -5.23
C TRP A 28 2.40 -9.09 -3.77
N GLU A 29 1.38 -8.66 -3.02
CA GLU A 29 1.09 -9.19 -1.68
C GLU A 29 0.93 -10.73 -1.66
N THR A 30 0.48 -11.35 -2.76
CA THR A 30 0.33 -12.82 -2.84
C THR A 30 1.58 -13.53 -3.37
N ARG A 31 2.44 -12.82 -4.10
CA ARG A 31 3.66 -13.38 -4.72
C ARG A 31 4.89 -13.27 -3.84
N PHE A 32 4.94 -12.23 -3.00
CA PHE A 32 6.11 -11.88 -2.21
C PHE A 32 5.74 -11.84 -0.73
N SER A 33 6.15 -12.87 0.02
CA SER A 33 5.81 -13.00 1.45
C SER A 33 6.41 -11.89 2.32
N GLN A 34 7.41 -11.17 1.83
CA GLN A 34 7.99 -9.99 2.47
C GLN A 34 7.08 -8.74 2.40
N ILE A 35 6.11 -8.69 1.49
CA ILE A 35 5.19 -7.56 1.36
C ILE A 35 4.01 -7.80 2.30
N LYS A 36 4.02 -7.13 3.46
CA LYS A 36 3.00 -7.27 4.50
C LYS A 36 2.37 -5.92 4.83
N PRO A 37 1.25 -5.54 4.19
CA PRO A 37 0.57 -4.29 4.51
C PRO A 37 -0.02 -4.33 5.92
N MET A 38 0.07 -3.22 6.64
CA MET A 38 -0.60 -3.05 7.92
C MET A 38 -2.11 -2.90 7.70
N LYS A 39 -2.93 -3.68 8.40
CA LYS A 39 -4.40 -3.54 8.36
C LYS A 39 -4.85 -2.60 9.48
N ARG A 40 -5.47 -1.48 9.14
CA ARG A 40 -6.13 -0.59 10.10
C ARG A 40 -7.51 -1.14 10.52
N SER A 41 -8.08 -0.61 11.59
CA SER A 41 -9.46 -0.88 11.97
C SER A 41 -10.39 -0.55 10.79
N GLY A 42 -11.19 -1.53 10.36
CA GLY A 42 -12.02 -1.43 9.16
C GLY A 42 -11.42 -2.05 7.89
N GLY A 43 -10.29 -2.75 7.97
CA GLY A 43 -9.75 -3.56 6.87
C GLY A 43 -9.05 -2.76 5.76
N ARG A 44 -8.85 -1.45 5.97
CA ARG A 44 -8.08 -0.59 5.07
C ARG A 44 -6.58 -0.88 5.23
N ARG A 45 -5.89 -0.88 4.10
CA ARG A 45 -4.44 -1.08 3.96
C ARG A 45 -3.82 0.22 3.49
#